data_AF-A0AA40BQN2-F1
#
_entry.id   AF-A0AA40BQN2-F1
#
_cell.length_a   1.000
_cell.length_b   1.000
_cell.length_c   1.000
_cell.angle_alpha   90.00
_cell.angle_beta   90.00
_cell.angle_gamma   90.00
#
_symmetry.space_group_name_H-M   'P 1'
#
loop_
_entity.id
_entity.type
_entity.pdbx_description
1 polymer ?
#
loop_
_entity_poly.entity_id
_entity_poly.type
_entity_poly.pdbx_seq_one_letter_code
_entity_poly.pdbx_strand_id
1 'polypeptide(L)'
;MSDDGYNDDGPLDEPMYEDEVDEYYEPEPEAADGEDTGPPAEEEDGEHDPRKVVASGDPNAAANHGKGNEKSHKDKKISNDKRTTTPFMTKYEKARILGTRALQISMNAPVLVDLEGETDPLQIAIKELREKKIPLIVRRYMPDGYYEDWTCEELLQ
;
A
#
# COMPACT_ATOMS: atom_id res chain seq x y z
N MET A 1 -43.49 48.53 31.21
CA MET A 1 -42.38 48.23 30.29
C MET A 1 -42.43 46.74 30.05
N SER A 2 -42.80 46.35 28.82
CA SER A 2 -42.76 44.96 28.35
C SER A 2 -41.34 44.69 27.89
N ASP A 3 -40.73 43.59 28.35
CA ASP A 3 -39.40 43.16 27.93
C ASP A 3 -39.24 41.66 28.27
N ASP A 4 -39.10 40.86 27.22
CA ASP A 4 -38.35 39.59 27.05
C ASP A 4 -38.36 38.50 28.16
N GLY A 5 -38.47 37.21 27.86
CA GLY A 5 -38.28 36.49 26.61
C GLY A 5 -38.53 34.99 26.85
N TYR A 6 -38.77 34.30 25.76
CA TYR A 6 -39.00 32.87 25.59
C TYR A 6 -37.97 32.02 26.37
N ASN A 7 -38.43 31.13 27.28
CA ASN A 7 -37.63 30.00 27.75
C ASN A 7 -37.92 28.81 26.82
N ASP A 8 -37.06 28.65 25.82
CA ASP A 8 -36.95 27.47 24.97
C ASP A 8 -35.91 26.53 25.61
N ASP A 9 -36.36 25.73 26.59
CA ASP A 9 -35.52 24.72 27.25
C ASP A 9 -35.87 23.34 26.65
N GLY A 10 -35.62 23.18 25.34
CA GLY A 10 -35.66 21.89 24.67
C GLY A 10 -34.38 21.09 24.98
N PRO A 11 -34.47 19.80 25.38
CA PRO A 11 -33.29 18.99 25.66
C PRO A 11 -32.53 18.70 24.36
N LEU A 12 -31.21 18.83 24.49
CA LEU A 12 -30.19 18.67 23.47
C LEU A 12 -30.36 17.36 22.68
N ASP A 13 -30.33 17.53 21.37
CA ASP A 13 -30.27 16.54 20.30
C ASP A 13 -29.15 15.51 20.54
N GLU A 14 -29.48 14.33 21.07
CA GLU A 14 -28.66 13.13 20.96
C GLU A 14 -29.11 12.36 19.71
N PRO A 15 -28.25 12.17 18.69
CA PRO A 15 -28.58 11.24 17.63
C PRO A 15 -28.47 9.81 18.17
N MET A 16 -29.63 9.24 18.48
CA MET A 16 -29.86 7.81 18.66
C MET A 16 -29.46 7.10 17.36
N TYR A 17 -28.32 6.41 17.36
CA TYR A 17 -28.00 5.46 16.30
C TYR A 17 -28.92 4.26 16.48
N GLU A 18 -30.11 4.32 15.89
CA GLU A 18 -31.01 3.16 15.76
C GLU A 18 -30.44 2.21 14.70
N ASP A 19 -30.14 0.99 15.16
CA ASP A 19 -29.90 -0.19 14.35
C ASP A 19 -31.13 -0.49 13.48
N GLU A 20 -31.03 -0.24 12.18
CA GLU A 20 -31.75 -0.99 11.14
C GLU A 20 -31.00 -0.81 9.82
N VAL A 21 -29.96 -1.62 9.62
CA VAL A 21 -29.34 -1.79 8.31
C VAL A 21 -30.28 -2.69 7.51
N ASP A 22 -31.25 -2.08 6.83
CA ASP A 22 -32.00 -2.76 5.77
C ASP A 22 -30.99 -3.11 4.68
N GLU A 23 -30.54 -4.38 4.70
CA GLU A 23 -29.67 -5.00 3.70
C GLU A 23 -30.43 -5.06 2.37
N TYR A 24 -30.37 -3.99 1.59
CA TYR A 24 -30.92 -3.94 0.25
C TYR A 24 -30.03 -4.80 -0.67
N TYR A 25 -30.34 -6.09 -0.73
CA TYR A 25 -29.70 -7.01 -1.67
C TYR A 25 -30.10 -6.62 -3.10
N GLU A 26 -29.19 -5.97 -3.82
CA GLU A 26 -29.32 -5.82 -5.27
C GLU A 26 -29.14 -7.20 -5.93
N PRO A 27 -30.12 -7.72 -6.69
CA PRO A 27 -29.96 -8.98 -7.38
C PRO A 27 -28.88 -8.84 -8.46
N GLU A 28 -27.90 -9.76 -8.47
CA GLU A 28 -26.92 -9.84 -9.56
C GLU A 28 -27.62 -10.08 -10.90
N PRO A 29 -27.19 -9.41 -11.99
CA PRO A 29 -27.81 -9.60 -13.29
C PRO A 29 -27.58 -11.03 -13.76
N GLU A 30 -28.68 -11.73 -14.09
CA GLU A 30 -28.64 -13.07 -14.63
C GLU A 30 -27.82 -13.09 -15.93
N ALA A 31 -26.81 -13.96 -15.99
CA ALA A 31 -26.02 -14.17 -17.18
C ALA A 31 -26.95 -14.64 -18.31
N ALA A 32 -27.18 -13.76 -19.28
CA ALA A 32 -27.83 -14.13 -20.52
C ALA A 32 -27.01 -15.25 -21.17
N ASP A 33 -27.61 -16.43 -21.31
CA ASP A 33 -27.08 -17.56 -22.07
C ASP A 33 -27.01 -17.15 -23.54
N GLY A 34 -25.92 -16.48 -23.88
CA GLY A 34 -25.56 -16.07 -25.23
C GLY A 34 -24.78 -17.19 -25.88
N GLU A 35 -25.41 -17.86 -26.83
CA GLU A 35 -24.77 -18.84 -27.72
C GLU A 35 -23.47 -18.24 -28.30
N ASP A 36 -22.34 -18.86 -27.96
CA ASP A 36 -21.00 -18.54 -28.47
C ASP A 36 -20.93 -18.84 -29.98
N THR A 37 -21.29 -17.85 -30.80
CA THR A 37 -20.80 -17.78 -32.17
C THR A 37 -19.65 -16.79 -32.20
N GLY A 38 -18.44 -17.32 -32.04
CA GLY A 38 -17.21 -16.52 -32.06
C GLY A 38 -17.06 -15.64 -33.31
N PRO A 39 -16.37 -14.49 -33.20
CA PRO A 39 -16.17 -13.58 -34.32
C PRO A 39 -15.28 -14.21 -35.41
N PRO A 40 -15.54 -13.92 -36.71
CA PRO A 40 -14.69 -14.40 -37.79
C PRO A 40 -13.30 -13.75 -37.70
N ALA A 41 -12.26 -14.56 -37.93
CA ALA A 41 -10.87 -14.11 -37.96
C ALA A 41 -10.67 -13.05 -39.05
N GLU A 42 -10.26 -11.86 -38.65
CA GLU A 42 -9.79 -10.82 -39.55
C GLU A 42 -8.34 -11.14 -39.95
N GLU A 43 -8.10 -11.37 -41.23
CA GLU A 43 -6.76 -11.47 -41.80
C GLU A 43 -6.18 -10.05 -41.90
N GLU A 44 -5.19 -9.72 -41.06
CA GLU A 44 -4.44 -8.46 -41.18
C GLU A 44 -3.57 -8.48 -42.45
N ASP A 45 -3.90 -7.61 -43.40
CA ASP A 45 -3.05 -7.24 -44.52
C ASP A 45 -2.02 -6.20 -44.07
N GLY A 46 -0.74 -6.60 -44.11
CA GLY A 46 0.37 -5.75 -43.66
C GLY A 46 0.59 -4.52 -44.53
N GLU A 47 0.31 -3.34 -43.99
CA GLU A 47 0.66 -2.04 -44.55
C GLU A 47 2.19 -1.82 -44.50
N HIS A 48 2.83 -1.70 -45.66
CA HIS A 48 4.27 -1.48 -45.80
C HIS A 48 4.59 0.01 -45.83
N ASP A 49 5.02 0.59 -44.70
CA ASP A 49 5.52 1.97 -44.62
C ASP A 49 6.84 2.12 -45.41
N PRO A 50 6.87 2.90 -46.52
CA PRO A 50 8.05 3.03 -47.38
C PRO A 50 9.19 3.84 -46.75
N ARG A 51 9.07 4.33 -45.50
CA ARG A 51 10.15 5.02 -44.77
C ARG A 51 10.88 4.15 -43.75
N LYS A 52 10.48 2.88 -43.60
CA LYS A 52 11.23 1.94 -42.78
C LYS A 52 12.45 1.44 -43.56
N VAL A 53 13.56 2.18 -43.47
CA VAL A 53 14.86 1.67 -43.92
C VAL A 53 15.17 0.45 -43.05
N VAL A 54 14.90 -0.73 -43.60
CA VAL A 54 15.32 -2.01 -43.03
C VAL A 54 16.84 -2.10 -43.17
N ALA A 55 17.55 -1.45 -42.25
CA ALA A 55 18.96 -1.69 -42.07
C ALA A 55 19.10 -3.19 -41.73
N SER A 56 19.59 -3.95 -42.71
CA SER A 56 19.96 -5.36 -42.54
C SER A 56 21.11 -5.41 -41.53
N GLY A 57 20.76 -5.45 -40.25
CA GLY A 57 21.71 -5.38 -39.16
C GLY A 57 21.05 -5.92 -37.92
N ASP A 58 21.30 -7.21 -37.67
CA ASP A 58 21.10 -7.97 -36.43
C ASP A 58 19.85 -7.59 -35.58
N PRO A 59 18.82 -8.47 -35.48
CA PRO A 59 17.68 -8.30 -34.56
C PRO A 59 18.09 -8.00 -33.11
N ASN A 60 19.31 -8.36 -32.72
CA ASN A 60 19.86 -8.14 -31.39
C ASN A 60 20.18 -6.66 -31.11
N ALA A 61 20.34 -5.81 -32.13
CA ALA A 61 20.61 -4.37 -31.97
C ALA A 61 19.37 -3.56 -31.57
N ALA A 62 18.17 -3.96 -32.03
CA ALA A 62 16.91 -3.26 -31.75
C ALA A 62 16.48 -3.38 -30.28
N ALA A 63 16.89 -4.45 -29.57
CA ALA A 63 16.56 -4.67 -28.17
C ALA A 63 17.29 -3.70 -27.20
N ASN A 64 18.33 -3.00 -27.67
CA ASN A 64 19.16 -2.12 -26.84
C ASN A 64 18.91 -0.62 -27.02
N HIS A 65 18.04 -0.19 -27.94
CA HIS A 65 17.80 1.23 -28.19
C HIS A 65 16.74 1.90 -27.30
N GLY A 66 16.08 1.15 -26.39
CA GLY A 66 15.06 1.69 -25.48
C GLY A 66 15.49 1.89 -24.02
N LYS A 67 16.65 1.37 -23.59
CA LYS A 67 17.08 1.40 -22.17
C LYS A 67 18.02 2.56 -21.85
N GLY A 68 17.70 3.74 -22.37
CA GLY A 68 18.46 4.95 -22.12
C GLY A 68 18.05 5.61 -20.80
N ASN A 69 18.89 5.48 -19.76
CA ASN A 69 19.00 6.41 -18.64
C ASN A 69 18.02 6.30 -17.45
N GLU A 70 17.40 5.14 -17.19
CA GLU A 70 16.81 4.92 -15.87
C GLU A 70 17.89 4.48 -14.88
N LYS A 71 18.25 5.36 -13.94
CA LYS A 71 19.10 5.01 -12.80
C LYS A 71 18.57 3.75 -12.12
N SER A 72 19.46 2.78 -11.85
CA SER A 72 19.10 1.54 -11.18
C SER A 72 18.46 1.85 -9.83
N HIS A 73 17.56 0.97 -9.35
CA HIS A 73 16.98 1.12 -8.02
C HIS A 73 18.06 1.23 -6.92
N LYS A 74 19.26 0.68 -7.13
CA LYS A 74 20.39 0.84 -6.20
C LYS A 74 20.99 2.24 -6.19
N ASP A 75 20.95 2.96 -7.31
CA ASP A 75 21.53 4.30 -7.46
C ASP A 75 20.69 5.38 -6.78
N LYS A 76 19.44 5.06 -6.44
CA LYS A 76 18.48 5.94 -5.76
C LYS A 76 18.56 5.87 -4.23
N LYS A 77 19.42 5.00 -3.67
CA LYS A 77 19.59 4.88 -2.21
C LYS A 77 20.43 6.04 -1.66
N ILE A 78 19.89 6.73 -0.67
CA ILE A 78 20.61 7.73 0.12
C ILE A 78 21.45 7.01 1.18
N SER A 79 22.72 7.40 1.32
CA SER A 79 23.63 6.86 2.34
C SER A 79 23.18 7.26 3.74
N ASN A 80 23.45 6.40 4.74
CA ASN A 80 23.00 6.62 6.13
C ASN A 80 23.40 7.99 6.71
N ASP A 81 24.60 8.46 6.42
CA ASP A 81 25.12 9.74 6.93
C ASP A 81 24.47 10.98 6.28
N LYS A 82 23.73 10.79 5.18
CA LYS A 82 23.09 11.87 4.41
C LYS A 82 21.56 11.82 4.48
N ARG A 83 21.00 11.02 5.39
CA ARG A 83 19.56 10.97 5.61
C ARG A 83 19.08 12.30 6.17
N THR A 84 17.92 12.74 5.69
CA THR A 84 17.30 14.02 6.03
C THR A 84 15.97 13.85 6.75
N THR A 85 15.33 12.68 6.63
CA THR A 85 14.03 12.44 7.28
C THR A 85 14.18 12.27 8.80
N THR A 86 13.05 12.40 9.50
CA THR A 86 12.98 12.40 10.97
C THR A 86 13.49 11.09 11.60
N PRO A 87 14.25 11.11 12.71
CA PRO A 87 14.63 9.88 13.42
C PRO A 87 13.47 9.22 14.17
N PHE A 88 12.29 9.83 14.21
CA PHE A 88 11.10 9.28 14.86
C PHE A 88 10.31 8.37 13.93
N MET A 89 9.75 7.30 14.49
CA MET A 89 8.78 6.46 13.82
C MET A 89 7.46 7.22 13.67
N THR A 90 6.93 7.30 12.45
CA THR A 90 5.63 7.90 12.22
C THR A 90 4.51 6.96 12.68
N LYS A 91 3.34 7.52 13.02
CA LYS A 91 2.16 6.71 13.38
C LYS A 91 1.76 5.69 12.29
N TYR A 92 1.99 6.04 11.02
CA TYR A 92 1.70 5.16 9.88
C TYR A 92 2.68 4.00 9.77
N GLU A 93 3.97 4.28 9.98
CA GLU A 93 5.00 3.24 10.02
C GLU A 93 4.75 2.29 11.18
N LYS A 94 4.48 2.81 12.38
CA LYS A 94 4.17 2.00 13.56
C LYS A 94 3.00 1.06 13.31
N ALA A 95 1.89 1.58 12.78
CA ALA A 95 0.72 0.77 12.45
C ALA A 95 1.05 -0.34 11.43
N ARG A 96 1.79 0.00 10.37
CA ARG A 96 2.15 -0.95 9.31
C ARG A 96 3.16 -2.01 9.77
N ILE A 97 4.14 -1.63 10.58
CA ILE A 97 5.13 -2.54 11.18
C ILE A 97 4.42 -3.55 12.08
N LEU A 98 3.56 -3.07 13.00
CA LEU A 98 2.79 -3.94 13.89
C LEU A 98 1.88 -4.88 13.11
N GLY A 99 1.14 -4.38 12.12
CA GLY A 99 0.26 -5.22 11.29
C GLY A 99 1.03 -6.28 10.50
N THR A 100 2.11 -5.89 9.83
CA THR A 100 2.95 -6.82 9.06
C THR A 100 3.58 -7.88 9.96
N ARG A 101 4.08 -7.46 11.13
CA ARG A 101 4.74 -8.38 12.06
C ARG A 101 3.75 -9.32 12.74
N ALA A 102 2.59 -8.82 13.15
CA ALA A 102 1.51 -9.65 13.68
C ALA A 102 1.06 -10.71 12.66
N LEU A 103 0.95 -10.34 11.38
CA LEU A 103 0.65 -11.28 10.29
C LEU A 103 1.76 -12.34 10.12
N GLN A 104 3.04 -11.97 10.22
CA GLN A 104 4.11 -12.97 10.19
C GLN A 104 4.00 -13.96 11.36
N ILE A 105 3.74 -13.46 12.56
CA ILE A 105 3.59 -14.30 13.77
C ILE A 105 2.40 -15.25 13.64
N SER A 106 1.27 -14.76 13.09
CA SER A 106 0.09 -15.62 12.86
C SER A 106 0.36 -16.74 11.85
N MET A 107 1.27 -16.52 10.90
CA MET A 107 1.79 -17.53 9.98
C MET A 107 2.97 -18.33 10.57
N ASN A 108 3.03 -18.46 11.91
CA ASN A 108 4.05 -19.21 12.65
C ASN A 108 5.50 -18.78 12.39
N ALA A 109 5.74 -17.51 12.01
CA ALA A 109 7.09 -17.00 11.92
C ALA A 109 7.78 -17.00 13.30
N PRO A 110 9.12 -17.13 13.35
CA PRO A 110 9.87 -17.12 14.62
C PRO A 110 9.70 -15.79 15.37
N VAL A 111 9.35 -15.87 16.66
CA VAL A 111 9.26 -14.75 17.60
C VAL A 111 10.63 -14.52 18.25
N LEU A 112 11.04 -13.25 18.38
CA LEU A 112 12.37 -12.87 18.87
C LEU A 112 12.38 -12.36 20.32
N VAL A 113 11.22 -12.38 20.98
CA VAL A 113 11.04 -12.03 22.40
C VAL A 113 10.51 -13.22 23.20
N ASP A 114 10.74 -13.19 24.51
CA ASP A 114 10.22 -14.20 25.41
C ASP A 114 8.71 -13.99 25.62
N LEU A 115 7.94 -15.07 25.46
CA LEU A 115 6.49 -15.06 25.66
C LEU A 115 6.17 -15.32 27.14
N GLU A 116 5.41 -14.42 27.76
CA GLU A 116 4.90 -14.48 29.14
C GLU A 116 3.41 -14.87 29.17
N GLY A 117 2.98 -15.68 28.21
CA GLY A 117 1.59 -16.13 28.08
C GLY A 117 0.75 -15.31 27.08
N GLU A 118 1.38 -14.43 26.29
CA GLU A 118 0.71 -13.76 25.19
C GLU A 118 0.35 -14.78 24.08
N THR A 119 -0.92 -14.79 23.68
CA THR A 119 -1.45 -15.66 22.61
C THR A 119 -1.83 -14.86 21.36
N ASP A 120 -2.15 -13.58 21.51
CA ASP A 120 -2.50 -12.68 20.42
C ASP A 120 -1.24 -12.24 19.64
N PRO A 121 -1.16 -12.51 18.32
CA PRO A 121 -0.04 -12.08 17.49
C PRO A 121 0.23 -10.57 17.53
N LEU A 122 -0.81 -9.75 17.70
CA LEU A 122 -0.65 -8.30 17.79
C LEU A 122 0.03 -7.90 19.10
N GLN A 123 -0.37 -8.46 20.25
CA GLN A 123 0.33 -8.22 21.51
C GLN A 123 1.80 -8.65 21.45
N ILE A 124 2.09 -9.79 20.82
CA ILE A 124 3.47 -10.26 20.65
C ILE A 124 4.27 -9.27 19.79
N ALA A 125 3.71 -8.79 18.66
CA ALA A 125 4.35 -7.78 17.83
C ALA A 125 4.58 -6.46 18.58
N ILE A 126 3.64 -6.03 19.44
CA ILE A 126 3.81 -4.84 20.29
C ILE A 126 4.96 -5.04 21.28
N LYS A 127 5.08 -6.24 21.87
CA LYS A 127 6.20 -6.59 22.77
C LYS A 127 7.53 -6.55 22.04
N GLU A 128 7.62 -7.16 20.85
CA GLU A 128 8.82 -7.08 20.00
C GLU A 128 9.19 -5.64 19.61
N LEU A 129 8.20 -4.79 19.32
CA LEU A 129 8.44 -3.39 18.98
C LEU A 129 9.01 -2.62 20.17
N ARG A 130 8.52 -2.87 21.39
CA ARG A 130 9.02 -2.25 22.63
C ARG A 130 10.45 -2.67 22.96
N GLU A 131 10.77 -3.94 22.75
CA GLU A 131 12.13 -4.48 22.92
C GLU A 131 13.06 -4.19 21.74
N LYS A 132 12.57 -3.50 20.70
CA LYS A 132 13.30 -3.16 19.47
C LYS A 132 13.85 -4.38 18.72
N LYS A 133 13.17 -5.53 18.80
CA LYS A 133 13.60 -6.79 18.16
C LYS A 133 12.88 -7.09 16.85
N ILE A 134 12.10 -6.17 16.30
CA ILE A 134 11.42 -6.40 15.01
C ILE A 134 12.43 -6.36 13.86
N PRO A 135 12.57 -7.45 13.06
CA PRO A 135 13.55 -7.55 11.99
C PRO A 135 13.04 -6.93 10.68
N LEU A 136 12.56 -5.68 10.73
CA LEU A 136 12.03 -4.96 9.56
C LEU A 136 12.77 -3.65 9.31
N ILE A 137 12.77 -3.23 8.04
CA ILE A 137 13.35 -1.97 7.59
C ILE A 137 12.23 -1.17 6.92
N VAL A 138 12.11 0.10 7.29
CA VAL A 138 11.23 1.08 6.68
C VAL A 138 11.98 1.78 5.55
N ARG A 139 11.49 1.66 4.32
CA ARG A 139 12.00 2.45 3.19
C ARG A 139 11.13 3.68 2.99
N ARG A 140 11.70 4.86 3.22
CA ARG A 140 11.06 6.16 2.98
C ARG A 140 11.44 6.68 1.60
N TYR A 141 10.44 6.87 0.74
CA TYR A 141 10.65 7.43 -0.59
C TYR A 141 10.45 8.94 -0.57
N MET A 142 11.35 9.64 -1.25
CA MET A 142 11.30 11.07 -1.47
C MET A 142 10.58 11.38 -2.80
N PRO A 143 10.02 12.58 -2.99
CA PRO A 143 9.31 12.93 -4.23
C PRO A 143 10.16 12.86 -5.50
N ASP A 144 11.49 12.95 -5.37
CA ASP A 144 12.46 12.82 -6.46
C ASP A 144 12.80 11.35 -6.80
N GLY A 145 12.19 10.39 -6.09
CA GLY A 145 12.36 8.96 -6.26
C GLY A 145 13.58 8.37 -5.52
N TYR A 146 14.38 9.19 -4.83
CA TYR A 146 15.40 8.68 -3.92
C TYR A 146 14.75 8.09 -2.66
N TYR A 147 15.48 7.25 -1.94
CA TYR A 147 14.95 6.65 -0.71
C TYR A 147 15.99 6.50 0.40
N GLU A 148 15.48 6.48 1.62
CA GLU A 148 16.23 6.21 2.85
C GLU A 148 15.73 4.90 3.47
N ASP A 149 16.65 4.01 3.83
CA ASP A 149 16.33 2.77 4.56
C ASP A 149 16.54 3.02 6.05
N TRP A 150 15.50 2.88 6.88
CA TRP A 150 15.54 3.04 8.33
C TRP A 150 15.24 1.70 9.03
N THR A 151 16.08 1.27 9.97
CA THR A 151 15.79 0.06 10.76
C THR A 151 14.74 0.33 11.84
N CYS A 152 13.93 -0.66 12.21
CA CYS A 152 12.95 -0.46 13.28
C CYS A 152 13.61 -0.21 14.65
N GLU A 153 14.84 -0.69 14.85
CA GLU A 153 15.62 -0.53 16.08
C GLU A 153 16.09 0.91 16.31
N GLU A 154 16.52 1.59 15.23
CA GLU A 154 17.06 2.95 15.30
C GLU A 154 15.98 4.02 15.37
N LEU A 155 14.77 3.72 14.91
CA LEU A 155 13.65 4.67 14.97
C LEU A 155 13.19 4.89 16.42
N LEU A 156 13.14 6.16 16.82
CA LEU A 156 12.65 6.58 18.13
C LEU A 156 11.11 6.48 18.16
N GLN A 157 10.56 5.95 19.25
CA GLN A 157 9.13 5.68 19.42
C GLN A 157 8.47 6.55 20.48
#